data_AF-A0A3D4EE73-F1
#
_entry.id   AF-A0A3D4EE73-F1
#
_cell.length_a   1.000
_cell.length_b   1.000
_cell.length_c   1.000
_cell.angle_alpha   90.00
_cell.angle_beta   90.00
_cell.angle_gamma   90.00
#
_symmetry.space_group_name_H-M   'P 1'
#
loop_
_entity.id
_entity.type
_entity.pdbx_description
1 polymer ?
#
loop_
_entity_poly.entity_id
_entity_poly.type
_entity_poly.pdbx_seq_one_letter_code
_entity_poly.pdbx_strand_id
1 'polypeptide(L)'
;MKVTAQVRKLYSVLSCIPPDFEMAETLIAMHRPSEEEMMWLAVELAENTFGEYGDALVGGNLSAAQVRLHRDYLYDTVHFLLEHGMNPNTIVDQDTTETANIMADLRFTEGPDMAARTMRLLLEHGGDPNLEGCTLTPMIWMEMELHIDPIYERLYCDNLVQCLLVMQAYGGKFDDGTVPFVMRDGLGSEIFKEFEKFDYQFGNEEGAPGYIHVFERTTRKIVADYV
;
A
#
# COMPACT_ATOMS: atom_id res chain seq x y z
N MET A 1 0.32 21.09 -6.14
CA MET A 1 -0.65 21.94 -5.42
C MET A 1 0.12 22.87 -4.51
N LYS A 2 -0.37 24.09 -4.26
CA LYS A 2 0.24 24.96 -3.24
C LYS A 2 -0.28 24.59 -1.84
N VAL A 3 0.50 23.82 -1.10
CA VAL A 3 0.18 23.40 0.28
C VAL A 3 0.18 24.61 1.23
N THR A 4 -0.88 24.73 2.04
CA THR A 4 -1.04 25.80 3.03
C THR A 4 -0.14 25.60 4.25
N ALA A 5 0.15 26.67 4.99
CA ALA A 5 0.94 26.58 6.23
C ALA A 5 0.21 25.73 7.30
N GLN A 6 -1.12 25.73 7.27
CA GLN A 6 -1.98 24.95 8.15
C GLN A 6 -1.84 23.46 7.86
N VAL A 7 -1.89 23.05 6.59
CA VAL A 7 -1.69 21.64 6.21
C VAL A 7 -0.27 21.17 6.50
N ARG A 8 0.75 22.01 6.31
CA ARG A 8 2.12 21.67 6.75
C ARG A 8 2.23 21.45 8.25
N LYS A 9 1.48 22.21 9.04
CA LYS A 9 1.40 21.99 10.50
C LYS A 9 0.68 20.67 10.82
N LEU A 10 -0.41 20.36 10.12
CA LEU A 10 -1.11 19.08 10.28
C LEU A 10 -0.22 17.89 9.91
N TYR A 11 0.50 17.97 8.80
CA TYR A 11 1.53 17.00 8.43
C TYR A 11 2.55 16.82 9.56
N SER A 12 3.10 17.90 10.10
CA SER A 12 4.15 17.82 11.13
C SER A 12 3.72 17.11 12.42
N VAL A 13 2.43 17.14 12.77
CA VAL A 13 1.92 16.44 13.96
C VAL A 13 1.54 14.99 13.65
N LEU A 14 1.10 14.71 12.42
CA LEU A 14 0.79 13.36 11.96
C LEU A 14 2.04 12.53 11.60
N SER A 15 3.14 13.18 11.21
CA SER A 15 4.42 12.52 10.89
C SER A 15 5.33 12.32 12.10
N CYS A 16 4.94 12.80 13.28
CA CYS A 16 5.65 12.49 14.51
C CYS A 16 5.55 10.99 14.85
N ILE A 17 6.51 10.48 15.62
CA ILE A 17 6.53 9.09 16.10
C ILE A 17 6.47 9.10 17.65
N PRO A 18 5.32 8.77 18.27
CA PRO A 18 4.00 8.51 17.65
C PRO A 18 3.31 9.80 17.14
N PRO A 19 2.31 9.68 16.24
CA PRO A 19 1.50 10.81 15.78
C PRO A 19 0.71 11.46 16.92
N ASP A 20 0.57 12.79 16.87
CA ASP A 20 -0.26 13.57 17.80
C ASP A 20 -1.66 13.78 17.22
N PHE A 21 -2.51 12.75 17.38
CA PHE A 21 -3.89 12.77 16.90
C PHE A 21 -4.78 13.81 17.61
N GLU A 22 -4.49 14.17 18.87
CA GLU A 22 -5.26 15.17 19.60
C GLU A 22 -5.04 16.57 19.00
N MET A 23 -3.79 16.91 18.70
CA MET A 23 -3.49 18.15 17.98
C MET A 23 -4.00 18.10 16.53
N ALA A 24 -3.88 16.95 15.85
CA ALA A 24 -4.40 16.79 14.49
C ALA A 24 -5.91 17.04 14.41
N GLU A 25 -6.69 16.48 15.34
CA GLU A 25 -8.14 16.70 15.50
C GLU A 25 -8.44 18.21 15.63
N THR A 26 -7.70 18.88 16.52
CA THR A 26 -7.87 20.32 16.73
C THR A 26 -7.59 21.12 15.46
N LEU A 27 -6.54 20.77 14.71
CA LEU A 27 -6.16 21.45 13.47
C LEU A 27 -7.18 21.20 12.36
N ILE A 28 -7.69 19.97 12.20
CA ILE A 28 -8.73 19.65 11.22
C ILE A 28 -10.01 20.42 11.53
N ALA A 29 -10.45 20.44 12.79
CA ALA A 29 -11.65 21.17 13.20
C ALA A 29 -11.54 22.69 12.93
N MET A 30 -10.36 23.26 13.15
CA MET A 30 -10.09 24.69 12.93
C MET A 30 -9.97 25.07 11.45
N HIS A 31 -9.36 24.21 10.63
CA HIS A 31 -8.92 24.60 9.29
C HIS A 31 -9.70 23.94 8.16
N ARG A 32 -10.37 22.81 8.42
CA ARG A 32 -11.16 22.03 7.45
C ARG A 32 -10.42 21.85 6.13
N PRO A 33 -9.35 21.03 6.11
CA PRO A 33 -8.57 20.80 4.90
C PRO A 33 -9.45 20.35 3.75
N SER A 34 -9.09 20.75 2.53
CA SER A 34 -9.76 20.24 1.33
C SER A 34 -9.51 18.74 1.13
N GLU A 35 -10.30 18.11 0.27
CA GLU A 35 -10.09 16.72 -0.12
C GLU A 35 -8.67 16.48 -0.70
N GLU A 36 -8.20 17.39 -1.55
CA GLU A 36 -6.85 17.35 -2.12
C GLU A 36 -5.76 17.55 -1.05
N GLU A 37 -5.99 18.41 -0.05
CA GLU A 37 -5.09 18.56 1.09
C GLU A 37 -5.05 17.31 1.99
N MET A 38 -6.19 16.62 2.18
CA MET A 38 -6.26 15.36 2.93
C MET A 38 -5.55 14.23 2.18
N MET A 39 -5.72 14.12 0.86
CA MET A 39 -4.98 13.16 0.05
C MET A 39 -3.49 13.46 0.03
N TRP A 40 -3.11 14.74 -0.09
CA TRP A 40 -1.69 15.14 -0.04
C TRP A 40 -1.03 14.71 1.28
N LEU A 41 -1.73 14.87 2.42
CA LEU A 41 -1.24 14.36 3.71
C LEU A 41 -1.02 12.85 3.68
N ALA A 42 -1.96 12.11 3.09
CA ALA A 42 -1.90 10.65 3.02
C ALA A 42 -0.72 10.16 2.17
N VAL A 43 -0.51 10.78 1.00
CA VAL A 43 0.65 10.59 0.11
C VAL A 43 1.95 10.81 0.88
N GLU A 44 2.13 11.98 1.50
CA GLU A 44 3.39 12.34 2.17
C GLU A 44 3.66 11.48 3.41
N LEU A 45 2.61 11.04 4.12
CA LEU A 45 2.76 10.11 5.24
C LEU A 45 3.16 8.70 4.77
N ALA A 46 2.70 8.27 3.59
CA ALA A 46 3.17 7.03 2.97
C ALA A 46 4.62 7.17 2.48
N GLU A 47 5.00 8.30 1.87
CA GLU A 47 6.38 8.56 1.44
C GLU A 47 7.39 8.56 2.59
N ASN A 48 7.00 9.01 3.79
CA ASN A 48 7.86 8.92 4.98
C ASN A 48 8.30 7.49 5.34
N THR A 49 7.62 6.47 4.80
CA THR A 49 7.94 5.06 5.03
C THR A 49 8.99 4.51 4.06
N PHE A 50 9.34 5.25 3.02
CA PHE A 50 10.28 4.81 1.97
C PHE A 50 11.68 4.58 2.55
N GLY A 51 12.25 3.39 2.29
CA GLY A 51 13.59 2.98 2.74
C GLY A 51 13.74 2.78 4.26
N GLU A 52 12.74 3.19 5.05
CA GLU A 52 12.81 3.22 6.50
C GLU A 52 12.98 1.82 7.11
N TYR A 53 12.31 0.82 6.53
CA TYR A 53 12.35 -0.56 7.00
C TYR A 53 13.67 -1.25 6.63
N GLY A 54 14.12 -1.12 5.39
CA GLY A 54 15.42 -1.61 4.94
C GLY A 54 16.57 -1.04 5.75
N ASP A 55 16.57 0.29 5.96
CA ASP A 55 17.58 0.98 6.76
C ASP A 55 17.61 0.46 8.21
N ALA A 56 16.44 0.24 8.81
CA ALA A 56 16.34 -0.30 10.16
C ALA A 56 16.92 -1.72 10.28
N LEU A 57 16.77 -2.56 9.24
CA LEU A 57 17.30 -3.92 9.19
C LEU A 57 18.82 -3.95 8.95
N VAL A 58 19.33 -3.15 8.01
CA VAL A 58 20.76 -3.10 7.63
C VAL A 58 21.61 -2.41 8.69
N GLY A 59 21.07 -1.40 9.37
CA GLY A 59 21.77 -0.60 10.39
C GLY A 59 22.19 -1.34 11.67
N GLY A 60 21.93 -2.64 11.79
CA GLY A 60 22.36 -3.46 12.94
C GLY A 60 21.57 -3.22 14.23
N ASN A 61 20.48 -2.45 14.20
CA ASN A 61 19.50 -2.41 15.28
C ASN A 61 18.66 -3.70 15.21
N LEU A 62 19.24 -4.77 15.75
CA LEU A 62 18.77 -6.16 15.75
C LEU A 62 17.45 -6.43 16.51
N SER A 63 16.56 -5.46 16.59
CA SER A 63 15.14 -5.74 16.52
C SER A 63 14.41 -4.53 15.95
N ALA A 64 13.83 -4.66 14.77
CA ALA A 64 12.73 -3.78 14.32
C ALA A 64 11.64 -3.62 15.42
N ALA A 65 11.57 -4.56 16.37
CA ALA A 65 10.72 -4.47 17.56
C ALA A 65 11.05 -3.35 18.58
N GLN A 66 12.18 -2.62 18.44
CA GLN A 66 12.59 -1.55 19.37
C GLN A 66 12.58 -0.14 18.79
N VAL A 67 12.65 0.00 17.47
CA VAL A 67 12.58 1.30 16.80
C VAL A 67 11.16 1.48 16.28
N ARG A 68 10.47 2.53 16.73
CA ARG A 68 9.18 2.93 16.18
C ARG A 68 9.46 3.64 14.86
N LEU A 69 8.86 3.16 13.79
CA LEU A 69 9.02 3.66 12.42
C LEU A 69 7.72 4.35 11.98
N HIS A 70 7.76 5.24 10.99
CA HIS A 70 6.55 5.83 10.39
C HIS A 70 5.61 4.74 9.85
N ARG A 71 6.16 3.68 9.24
CA ARG A 71 5.35 2.55 8.74
C ARG A 71 4.48 1.90 9.81
N ASP A 72 4.90 1.94 11.08
CA ASP A 72 4.17 1.33 12.19
C ASP A 72 2.89 2.10 12.54
N TYR A 73 2.78 3.37 12.11
CA TYR A 73 1.62 4.24 12.32
C TYR A 73 0.85 4.55 11.04
N LEU A 74 1.34 4.12 9.88
CA LEU A 74 0.72 4.45 8.59
C LEU A 74 -0.75 4.02 8.53
N TYR A 75 -1.07 2.83 9.04
CA TYR A 75 -2.46 2.36 9.10
C TYR A 75 -3.33 3.32 9.94
N ASP A 76 -2.88 3.67 11.15
CA ASP A 76 -3.64 4.51 12.07
C ASP A 76 -3.79 5.95 11.55
N THR A 77 -2.75 6.50 10.90
CA THR A 77 -2.82 7.84 10.32
C THR A 77 -3.73 7.90 9.11
N VAL A 78 -3.69 6.90 8.23
CA VAL A 78 -4.58 6.82 7.07
C VAL A 78 -6.03 6.58 7.52
N HIS A 79 -6.24 5.71 8.51
CA HIS A 79 -7.55 5.50 9.12
C HIS A 79 -8.09 6.80 9.72
N PHE A 80 -7.25 7.54 10.45
CA PHE A 80 -7.62 8.85 10.99
C PHE A 80 -8.03 9.84 9.89
N LEU A 81 -7.30 9.90 8.77
CA LEU A 81 -7.66 10.77 7.64
C LEU A 81 -8.99 10.36 6.98
N LEU A 82 -9.23 9.05 6.81
CA LEU A 82 -10.48 8.49 6.26
C LEU A 82 -11.69 8.86 7.14
N GLU A 83 -11.57 8.71 8.45
CA GLU A 83 -12.61 9.12 9.42
C GLU A 83 -12.92 10.63 9.38
N HIS A 84 -11.97 11.42 8.88
CA HIS A 84 -12.08 12.87 8.69
C HIS A 84 -12.45 13.28 7.25
N GLY A 85 -12.91 12.33 6.44
CA GLY A 85 -13.47 12.62 5.10
C GLY A 85 -12.45 12.65 3.98
N MET A 86 -11.24 12.10 4.18
CA MET A 86 -10.34 11.82 3.06
C MET A 86 -11.01 10.85 2.09
N ASN A 87 -11.02 11.20 0.81
CA ASN A 87 -11.49 10.31 -0.25
C ASN A 87 -10.29 9.52 -0.82
N PRO A 88 -10.29 8.18 -0.78
CA PRO A 88 -9.16 7.38 -1.26
C PRO A 88 -8.92 7.48 -2.79
N ASN A 89 -9.88 8.02 -3.54
CA ASN A 89 -9.81 8.15 -5.00
C ASN A 89 -9.34 9.53 -5.49
N THR A 90 -9.04 10.45 -4.58
CA THR A 90 -8.52 11.77 -4.93
C THR A 90 -7.13 11.63 -5.53
N ILE A 91 -6.84 12.41 -6.56
CA ILE A 91 -5.51 12.52 -7.16
C ILE A 91 -4.98 13.91 -6.84
N VAL A 92 -3.75 13.98 -6.34
CA VAL A 92 -3.05 15.24 -6.13
C VAL A 92 -2.17 15.55 -7.33
N ASP A 93 -2.00 16.83 -7.63
CA ASP A 93 -1.04 17.34 -8.62
C ASP A 93 -1.25 16.74 -10.02
N GLN A 94 -2.52 16.47 -10.34
CA GLN A 94 -2.96 15.91 -11.61
C GLN A 94 -2.37 16.66 -12.82
N ASP A 95 -2.03 15.92 -13.86
CA ASP A 95 -1.41 16.39 -15.11
C ASP A 95 0.02 16.96 -14.94
N THR A 96 0.67 16.67 -13.80
CA THR A 96 2.08 17.01 -13.56
C THR A 96 2.94 15.77 -13.35
N THR A 97 4.26 15.94 -13.29
CA THR A 97 5.19 14.86 -12.92
C THR A 97 5.03 14.38 -11.49
N GLU A 98 4.37 15.18 -10.64
CA GLU A 98 4.12 14.89 -9.22
C GLU A 98 2.72 14.29 -8.99
N THR A 99 2.04 13.85 -10.07
CA THR A 99 0.70 13.27 -9.96
C THR A 99 0.74 12.04 -9.04
N ALA A 100 -0.02 12.05 -7.95
CA ALA A 100 0.03 10.99 -6.94
C ALA A 100 -1.34 10.63 -6.36
N ASN A 101 -1.42 9.42 -5.82
CA ASN A 101 -2.51 8.89 -5.02
C ASN A 101 -1.92 7.88 -4.03
N ILE A 102 -2.43 7.88 -2.80
CA ILE A 102 -1.89 7.02 -1.74
C ILE A 102 -1.84 5.52 -2.12
N MET A 103 -2.81 4.97 -2.85
CA MET A 103 -2.79 3.56 -3.24
C MET A 103 -1.56 3.22 -4.09
N ALA A 104 -1.16 4.13 -4.99
CA ALA A 104 0.06 3.95 -5.78
C ALA A 104 1.32 4.06 -4.90
N ASP A 105 1.34 4.97 -3.93
CA ASP A 105 2.54 5.23 -3.12
C ASP A 105 2.81 4.20 -2.03
N LEU A 106 1.82 3.37 -1.69
CA LEU A 106 2.03 2.20 -0.84
C LEU A 106 3.06 1.20 -1.41
N ARG A 107 3.43 1.33 -2.70
CA ARG A 107 4.54 0.56 -3.30
C ARG A 107 5.89 0.84 -2.62
N PHE A 108 6.04 2.03 -2.03
CA PHE A 108 7.23 2.48 -1.33
C PHE A 108 7.26 2.08 0.15
N THR A 109 6.14 1.62 0.70
CA THR A 109 6.08 1.14 2.09
C THR A 109 6.64 -0.28 2.19
N GLU A 110 7.93 -0.36 2.50
CA GLU A 110 8.68 -1.61 2.58
C GLU A 110 8.22 -2.55 3.72
N GLY A 111 8.53 -3.83 3.51
CA GLY A 111 8.30 -4.89 4.47
C GLY A 111 6.87 -5.41 4.48
N PRO A 112 6.64 -6.53 5.17
CA PRO A 112 5.36 -7.21 5.11
C PRO A 112 4.25 -6.45 5.85
N ASP A 113 3.03 -6.77 5.45
CA ASP A 113 1.75 -6.49 6.08
C ASP A 113 1.27 -5.05 6.06
N MET A 114 2.10 -4.05 6.37
CA MET A 114 1.63 -2.67 6.56
C MET A 114 1.04 -2.05 5.30
N ALA A 115 1.76 -2.12 4.17
CA ALA A 115 1.26 -1.60 2.90
C ALA A 115 -0.07 -2.26 2.50
N ALA A 116 -0.14 -3.60 2.58
CA ALA A 116 -1.33 -4.35 2.21
C ALA A 116 -2.51 -4.16 3.18
N ARG A 117 -2.25 -3.95 4.48
CA ARG A 117 -3.29 -3.56 5.46
C ARG A 117 -3.85 -2.18 5.16
N THR A 118 -2.99 -1.22 4.87
CA THR A 118 -3.41 0.14 4.50
C THR A 118 -4.14 0.14 3.15
N MET A 119 -3.68 -0.64 2.18
CA MET A 119 -4.37 -0.87 0.90
C MET A 119 -5.77 -1.45 1.14
N ARG A 120 -5.89 -2.52 1.93
CA ARG A 120 -7.18 -3.12 2.30
C ARG A 120 -8.11 -2.08 2.94
N LEU A 121 -7.57 -1.28 3.86
CA LEU A 121 -8.32 -0.21 4.53
C LEU A 121 -8.87 0.82 3.53
N LEU A 122 -8.05 1.30 2.59
CA LEU A 122 -8.46 2.25 1.55
C LEU A 122 -9.58 1.66 0.67
N LEU A 123 -9.44 0.40 0.26
CA LEU A 123 -10.43 -0.32 -0.56
C LEU A 123 -11.74 -0.58 0.20
N GLU A 124 -11.67 -0.88 1.50
CA GLU A 124 -12.86 -1.00 2.38
C GLU A 124 -13.62 0.34 2.50
N HIS A 125 -12.92 1.46 2.36
CA HIS A 125 -13.49 2.81 2.34
C HIS A 125 -13.83 3.31 0.92
N GLY A 126 -13.94 2.40 -0.06
CA GLY A 126 -14.37 2.72 -1.41
C GLY A 126 -13.26 3.18 -2.36
N GLY A 127 -12.00 2.93 -2.01
CA GLY A 127 -10.88 3.02 -2.95
C GLY A 127 -11.13 2.18 -4.18
N ASP A 128 -10.85 2.73 -5.35
CA ASP A 128 -10.92 2.04 -6.63
C ASP A 128 -9.55 1.44 -6.96
N PRO A 129 -9.39 0.10 -6.95
CA PRO A 129 -8.11 -0.51 -7.31
C PRO A 129 -7.73 -0.27 -8.78
N ASN A 130 -8.67 0.20 -9.60
CA ASN A 130 -8.48 0.54 -11.01
C ASN A 130 -8.47 2.06 -11.23
N LEU A 131 -8.17 2.87 -10.20
CA LEU A 131 -8.14 4.33 -10.30
C LEU A 131 -7.28 4.80 -11.49
N GLU A 132 -7.94 5.34 -12.52
CA GLU A 132 -7.32 5.94 -13.69
C GLU A 132 -7.11 7.44 -13.43
N GLY A 133 -5.86 7.91 -13.54
CA GLY A 133 -5.55 9.34 -13.45
C GLY A 133 -4.22 9.67 -12.79
N CYS A 134 -3.60 8.70 -12.12
CA CYS A 134 -2.13 8.65 -12.07
C CYS A 134 -1.61 8.23 -13.45
N THR A 135 -0.39 8.60 -13.82
CA THR A 135 0.20 8.24 -15.13
C THR A 135 0.15 6.74 -15.42
N LEU A 136 0.05 5.91 -14.37
CA LEU A 136 -0.28 4.49 -14.38
C LEU A 136 -1.27 4.22 -13.23
N THR A 137 -2.10 3.18 -13.35
CA THR A 137 -2.98 2.75 -12.23
C THR A 137 -2.15 2.21 -11.06
N PRO A 138 -2.68 2.19 -9.82
CA PRO A 138 -1.97 1.56 -8.69
C PRO A 138 -1.56 0.11 -8.98
N MET A 139 -2.40 -0.64 -9.69
CA MET A 139 -2.11 -2.00 -10.15
C MET A 139 -0.86 -2.06 -11.05
N ILE A 140 -0.78 -1.21 -12.07
CA ILE A 140 0.35 -1.21 -13.01
C ILE A 140 1.63 -0.74 -12.32
N TRP A 141 1.57 0.25 -11.42
CA TRP A 141 2.74 0.65 -10.65
C TRP A 141 3.31 -0.51 -9.84
N MET A 142 2.47 -1.22 -9.10
CA MET A 142 2.90 -2.37 -8.29
C MET A 142 3.49 -3.48 -9.15
N GLU A 143 2.88 -3.76 -10.31
CA GLU A 143 3.41 -4.72 -11.29
C GLU A 143 4.78 -4.30 -11.83
N MET A 144 4.95 -3.03 -12.21
CA MET A 144 6.21 -2.54 -12.75
C MET A 144 7.33 -2.64 -11.73
N GLU A 145 7.10 -2.24 -10.47
CA GLU A 145 8.11 -2.37 -9.41
C GLU A 145 8.48 -3.85 -9.19
N LEU A 146 7.49 -4.75 -9.21
CA LEU A 146 7.72 -6.19 -9.06
C LEU A 146 8.61 -6.77 -10.18
N HIS A 147 8.62 -6.16 -11.37
CA HIS A 147 9.45 -6.57 -12.51
C HIS A 147 10.80 -5.85 -12.62
N ILE A 148 10.91 -4.60 -12.13
CA ILE A 148 12.13 -3.77 -12.26
C ILE A 148 13.22 -4.26 -11.31
N ASP A 149 12.87 -4.65 -10.09
CA ASP A 149 13.86 -5.11 -9.13
C ASP A 149 14.32 -6.54 -9.47
N PRO A 150 15.63 -6.81 -9.64
CA PRO A 150 16.12 -8.15 -9.85
C PRO A 150 15.83 -9.01 -8.62
N ILE A 151 14.77 -9.81 -8.77
CA ILE A 151 14.15 -10.74 -7.83
C ILE A 151 15.18 -11.67 -7.18
N TYR A 152 15.77 -11.25 -6.05
CA TYR A 152 16.44 -12.15 -5.11
C TYR A 152 16.25 -11.78 -3.63
N GLU A 153 15.63 -10.63 -3.31
CA GLU A 153 15.41 -10.18 -1.93
C GLU A 153 13.92 -10.03 -1.64
N ARG A 154 13.34 -11.07 -1.02
CA ARG A 154 11.94 -11.15 -0.60
C ARG A 154 11.42 -9.91 0.13
N LEU A 155 12.31 -9.22 0.87
CA LEU A 155 12.00 -8.02 1.64
C LEU A 155 11.31 -6.92 0.85
N TYR A 156 11.74 -6.69 -0.39
CA TYR A 156 11.22 -5.62 -1.26
C TYR A 156 9.98 -6.05 -2.06
N CYS A 157 9.71 -7.35 -2.12
CA CYS A 157 8.57 -7.89 -2.87
C CYS A 157 7.36 -8.21 -1.98
N ASP A 158 7.54 -8.40 -0.67
CA ASP A 158 6.46 -8.83 0.23
C ASP A 158 5.28 -7.84 0.18
N ASN A 159 5.54 -6.53 0.26
CA ASN A 159 4.50 -5.50 0.18
C ASN A 159 3.82 -5.48 -1.20
N LEU A 160 4.57 -5.58 -2.29
CA LEU A 160 4.04 -5.54 -3.65
C LEU A 160 3.11 -6.73 -3.91
N VAL A 161 3.56 -7.95 -3.60
CA VAL A 161 2.75 -9.18 -3.76
C VAL A 161 1.50 -9.11 -2.90
N GLN A 162 1.62 -8.73 -1.62
CA GLN A 162 0.46 -8.63 -0.74
C GLN A 162 -0.53 -7.54 -1.17
N CYS A 163 -0.05 -6.39 -1.65
CA CYS A 163 -0.91 -5.35 -2.23
C CYS A 163 -1.65 -5.88 -3.45
N LEU A 164 -0.99 -6.58 -4.38
CA LEU A 164 -1.62 -7.19 -5.55
C LEU A 164 -2.69 -8.23 -5.17
N LEU A 165 -2.42 -9.06 -4.16
CA LEU A 165 -3.40 -10.01 -3.62
C LEU A 165 -4.67 -9.27 -3.16
N VAL A 166 -4.49 -8.25 -2.34
CA VAL A 166 -5.59 -7.45 -1.80
C VAL A 166 -6.33 -6.73 -2.92
N MET A 167 -5.64 -6.02 -3.81
CA MET A 167 -6.29 -5.27 -4.89
C MET A 167 -7.11 -6.20 -5.81
N GLN A 168 -6.60 -7.37 -6.17
CA GLN A 168 -7.38 -8.36 -6.93
C GLN A 168 -8.61 -8.87 -6.17
N ALA A 169 -8.53 -9.00 -4.84
CA ALA A 169 -9.66 -9.38 -3.99
C ALA A 169 -10.81 -8.34 -4.01
N TYR A 170 -10.48 -7.10 -4.37
CA TYR A 170 -11.42 -5.98 -4.53
C TYR A 170 -11.71 -5.64 -6.00
N GLY A 171 -11.33 -6.51 -6.95
CA GLY A 171 -11.65 -6.36 -8.37
C GLY A 171 -10.64 -5.53 -9.17
N GLY A 172 -9.43 -5.35 -8.64
CA GLY A 172 -8.29 -4.80 -9.38
C GLY A 172 -7.91 -5.69 -10.56
N LYS A 173 -7.64 -5.05 -11.69
CA LYS A 173 -7.27 -5.66 -12.98
C LYS A 173 -6.27 -4.75 -13.70
N PHE A 174 -5.52 -5.33 -14.62
CA PHE A 174 -4.70 -4.59 -15.56
C PHE A 174 -5.55 -3.96 -16.67
N ASP A 175 -4.96 -3.05 -17.46
CA ASP A 175 -5.65 -2.30 -18.51
C ASP A 175 -6.29 -3.20 -19.59
N ASP A 176 -5.69 -4.37 -19.84
CA ASP A 176 -6.22 -5.36 -20.78
C ASP A 176 -7.34 -6.25 -20.19
N GLY A 177 -7.68 -6.02 -18.92
CA GLY A 177 -8.69 -6.74 -18.16
C GLY A 177 -8.22 -8.03 -17.51
N THR A 178 -6.95 -8.39 -17.65
CA THR A 178 -6.36 -9.53 -16.93
C THR A 178 -6.12 -9.19 -15.45
N VAL A 179 -5.84 -10.21 -14.63
CA VAL A 179 -5.61 -10.05 -13.19
C VAL A 179 -4.25 -10.65 -12.81
N PRO A 180 -3.60 -10.16 -11.74
CA PRO A 180 -2.25 -10.59 -11.38
C PRO A 180 -2.14 -12.09 -11.06
N PHE A 181 -3.15 -12.67 -10.44
CA PHE A 181 -3.13 -14.05 -9.96
C PHE A 181 -4.24 -14.90 -10.58
N VAL A 182 -3.85 -16.02 -11.19
CA VAL A 182 -4.77 -17.08 -11.59
C VAL A 182 -5.06 -17.98 -10.39
N MET A 183 -6.32 -18.02 -9.98
CA MET A 183 -6.77 -18.83 -8.84
C MET A 183 -6.80 -20.33 -9.19
N ARG A 184 -6.43 -21.19 -8.23
CA ARG A 184 -6.50 -22.65 -8.33
C ARG A 184 -7.77 -23.21 -7.67
N ASP A 185 -8.13 -24.43 -8.09
CA ASP A 185 -9.20 -25.24 -7.49
C ASP A 185 -10.59 -24.56 -7.39
N GLY A 186 -10.87 -23.61 -8.28
CA GLY A 186 -12.13 -22.88 -8.30
C GLY A 186 -12.33 -21.91 -7.13
N LEU A 187 -11.26 -21.57 -6.41
CA LEU A 187 -11.28 -20.50 -5.41
C LEU A 187 -11.48 -19.14 -6.09
N GLY A 188 -12.21 -18.24 -5.43
CA GLY A 188 -12.31 -16.85 -5.86
C GLY A 188 -11.23 -15.98 -5.19
N SER A 189 -10.92 -14.82 -5.77
CA SER A 189 -9.89 -13.92 -5.25
C SER A 189 -10.29 -13.25 -3.93
N GLU A 190 -11.55 -13.31 -3.52
CA GLU A 190 -12.03 -12.75 -2.25
C GLU A 190 -11.33 -13.34 -1.02
N ILE A 191 -10.75 -14.53 -1.13
CA ILE A 191 -9.96 -15.13 -0.05
C ILE A 191 -8.77 -14.25 0.33
N PHE A 192 -8.24 -13.48 -0.63
CA PHE A 192 -7.09 -12.59 -0.42
C PHE A 192 -7.41 -11.34 0.39
N LYS A 193 -8.69 -11.09 0.74
CA LYS A 193 -9.00 -10.09 1.78
C LYS A 193 -8.37 -10.43 3.12
N GLU A 194 -8.13 -11.71 3.38
CA GLU A 194 -7.41 -12.23 4.54
C GLU A 194 -5.97 -12.61 4.15
N PHE A 195 -5.27 -11.71 3.44
CA PHE A 195 -3.96 -11.96 2.85
C PHE A 195 -2.93 -12.52 3.86
N GLU A 196 -3.07 -12.22 5.16
CA GLU A 196 -2.18 -12.71 6.23
C GLU A 196 -2.20 -14.25 6.40
N LYS A 197 -3.23 -14.93 5.86
CA LYS A 197 -3.32 -16.40 5.81
C LYS A 197 -2.42 -17.00 4.72
N PHE A 198 -1.93 -16.18 3.81
CA PHE A 198 -1.17 -16.60 2.64
C PHE A 198 0.27 -16.13 2.73
N ASP A 199 1.12 -16.86 2.02
CA ASP A 199 2.52 -16.53 1.81
C ASP A 199 2.85 -16.97 0.38
N TYR A 200 4.01 -16.59 -0.14
CA TYR A 200 4.39 -16.89 -1.51
C TYR A 200 5.82 -17.41 -1.60
N GLN A 201 6.13 -18.04 -2.73
CA GLN A 201 7.46 -18.51 -3.05
C GLN A 201 7.75 -18.27 -4.54
N PHE A 202 9.02 -18.01 -4.84
CA PHE A 202 9.50 -18.00 -6.22
C PHE A 202 9.83 -19.43 -6.66
N GLY A 203 9.47 -19.80 -7.90
CA GLY A 203 9.80 -21.11 -8.44
C GLY A 203 9.28 -21.37 -9.85
N ASN A 204 9.75 -22.48 -10.43
CA ASN A 204 9.25 -23.00 -11.71
C ASN A 204 8.46 -24.27 -11.41
N GLU A 205 7.21 -24.14 -10.98
CA GLU A 205 6.35 -25.31 -10.84
C GLU A 205 5.86 -25.81 -12.20
N GLU A 206 5.91 -27.13 -12.41
CA GLU A 206 5.52 -27.74 -13.67
C GLU A 206 4.04 -27.47 -13.96
N GLY A 207 3.77 -26.74 -15.05
CA GLY A 207 2.42 -26.34 -15.45
C GLY A 207 1.88 -25.06 -14.79
N ALA A 208 2.66 -24.38 -13.96
CA ALA A 208 2.28 -23.08 -13.41
C ALA A 208 2.48 -21.95 -14.44
N PRO A 209 1.57 -20.96 -14.49
CA PRO A 209 1.60 -19.89 -15.50
C PRO A 209 2.67 -18.81 -15.24
N GLY A 210 3.23 -18.72 -14.03
CA GLY A 210 4.31 -17.78 -13.71
C GLY A 210 5.14 -18.20 -12.50
N TYR A 211 6.03 -17.30 -12.04
CA TYR A 211 7.12 -17.63 -11.11
C TYR A 211 6.80 -17.41 -9.64
N ILE A 212 5.66 -16.80 -9.30
CA ILE A 212 5.25 -16.56 -7.91
C ILE A 212 4.04 -17.46 -7.61
N HIS A 213 4.20 -18.32 -6.61
CA HIS A 213 3.16 -19.25 -6.17
C HIS A 213 2.66 -18.84 -4.79
N VAL A 214 1.38 -18.50 -4.69
CA VAL A 214 0.72 -18.11 -3.44
C VAL A 214 0.15 -19.37 -2.79
N PHE A 215 0.50 -19.61 -1.54
CA PHE A 215 0.04 -20.76 -0.78
C PHE A 215 -0.53 -20.37 0.58
N GLU A 216 -1.48 -21.16 1.07
CA GLU A 216 -2.00 -20.99 2.44
C GLU A 216 -0.94 -21.44 3.45
N ARG A 217 -0.62 -20.58 4.42
CA ARG A 217 0.49 -20.78 5.38
C ARG A 217 0.34 -22.08 6.18
N THR A 218 -0.89 -22.41 6.58
CA THR A 218 -1.19 -23.57 7.44
C THR A 218 -1.09 -24.89 6.69
N THR A 219 -1.69 -24.99 5.50
CA THR A 219 -1.76 -26.25 4.75
C THR A 219 -0.64 -26.41 3.73
N ARG A 220 0.09 -25.33 3.41
CA ARG A 220 1.08 -25.25 2.33
C ARG A 220 0.49 -25.52 0.95
N LYS A 221 -0.83 -25.50 0.82
CA LYS A 221 -1.54 -25.69 -0.45
C LYS A 221 -1.43 -24.42 -1.28
N ILE A 222 -1.03 -24.56 -2.54
CA ILE A 222 -1.01 -23.45 -3.50
C ILE A 222 -2.43 -23.12 -3.92
N VAL A 223 -2.77 -21.83 -3.84
CA VAL A 223 -4.11 -21.30 -4.08
C VAL A 223 -4.16 -20.39 -5.30
N ALA A 224 -3.03 -19.83 -5.72
CA ALA A 224 -2.94 -19.05 -6.95
C ALA A 224 -1.50 -18.94 -7.46
N ASP A 225 -1.37 -18.59 -8.73
CA ASP A 225 -0.11 -18.31 -9.39
C ASP A 225 -0.15 -16.93 -10.02
N TYR A 226 0.94 -16.17 -9.90
CA TYR A 226 1.11 -14.92 -10.63
C TYR A 226 1.25 -15.18 -12.13
N VAL A 227 0.70 -14.31 -12.98
CA VAL A 227 0.70 -14.44 -14.46
C VAL A 227 1.20 -13.21 -15.18
#